data_AF-A0A4R5UEY3-F1
#
_entry.id   AF-A0A4R5UEY3-F1
#
_cell.length_a   1.000
_cell.length_b   1.000
_cell.length_c   1.000
_cell.angle_alpha   90.00
_cell.angle_beta   90.00
_cell.angle_gamma   90.00
#
_symmetry.space_group_name_H-M   'P 1'
#
loop_
_entity.id
_entity.type
_entity.pdbx_description
1 polymer ?
#
loop_
_entity_poly.entity_id
_entity_poly.type
_entity_poly.pdbx_seq_one_letter_code
_entity_poly.pdbx_strand_id
1 'polypeptide(L)'
;MPRAPDTSGPADPAARVPLARRRMHVIADDPRRWRWIVAGVCVGVVVLVVLVRLFVVERFWPQTRAQALLDDAAIAVAAGHLDDPDGDGARQLYEAALALDPDDVRPQAGLAEVARAAVVQAAAAVDAGRFDEARAALRLAQSLSAPREHVDAVVAALQRREASGAGLERLIASADAAQAAGNLDGGEDSALPLYRRVLALQPDNAEALRGREDALAMLLDQARTRLRTGGLREAADLIVQVRSYDAGHVDLPDTEARLTEELDALRRRAARSLESGRVERSVAEWRTLLAFDPDDARAQRGLVDAGAAYAQRAERFARDFNFADADAQLREAQALAPDSDAVRNAIAHVERSRARHARLGPQLPPAQRRQRIDTLLREAAAAEARGDLLTPPGDSAYDKIRAARRVAPDDAAVARASARLLPSARQCFDAGLRANSLARARSCLDAREALGDDAGSVRDARRRLAQRWLAIGDERLGAGNVAGAEAALASARAVEPGVPGHAEFARRVRAASVRP
;
A
#
# COMPACT_ATOMS: atom_id res chain seq x y z
N MET A 1 -0.69 43.83 -27.89
CA MET A 1 0.03 45.06 -28.32
C MET A 1 -0.99 46.09 -28.81
N PRO A 2 -0.71 47.40 -28.74
CA PRO A 2 -1.68 48.46 -29.02
C PRO A 2 -1.46 49.18 -30.36
N ARG A 3 -2.53 49.79 -30.93
CA ARG A 3 -2.57 51.19 -31.43
C ARG A 3 -3.90 51.59 -32.10
N ALA A 4 -4.32 52.83 -31.86
CA ALA A 4 -5.09 53.65 -32.81
C ALA A 4 -4.11 54.57 -33.59
N PRO A 5 -4.54 55.23 -34.68
CA PRO A 5 -5.06 56.62 -34.62
C PRO A 5 -6.43 56.78 -35.36
N ASP A 6 -7.27 57.82 -35.18
CA ASP A 6 -7.12 59.30 -35.28
C ASP A 6 -6.85 59.80 -36.73
N THR A 7 -7.50 60.83 -37.32
CA THR A 7 -8.55 61.82 -36.93
C THR A 7 -9.64 61.88 -38.07
N SER A 8 -10.42 62.91 -38.47
CA SER A 8 -10.57 64.37 -38.22
C SER A 8 -11.98 64.92 -38.61
N GLY A 9 -12.22 66.24 -38.46
CA GLY A 9 -13.24 67.04 -39.20
C GLY A 9 -12.56 68.00 -40.22
N PRO A 10 -13.16 69.14 -40.69
CA PRO A 10 -14.38 69.81 -40.20
C PRO A 10 -15.29 70.51 -41.28
N ALA A 11 -16.18 71.42 -40.83
CA ALA A 11 -16.69 72.65 -41.49
C ALA A 11 -17.84 72.64 -42.53
N ASP A 12 -18.93 73.33 -42.16
CA ASP A 12 -19.89 74.07 -43.01
C ASP A 12 -19.45 75.56 -43.07
N PRO A 13 -19.67 76.31 -44.18
CA PRO A 13 -20.57 77.48 -44.05
C PRO A 13 -21.29 77.98 -45.34
N ALA A 14 -22.44 78.63 -45.11
CA ALA A 14 -23.01 79.80 -45.83
C ALA A 14 -23.41 79.66 -47.34
N ALA A 15 -24.62 79.96 -47.85
CA ALA A 15 -25.67 80.99 -47.61
C ALA A 15 -25.72 82.12 -48.67
N ARG A 16 -26.92 82.74 -48.83
CA ARG A 16 -27.38 83.85 -49.74
C ARG A 16 -28.10 83.35 -51.03
N VAL A 17 -29.38 83.59 -51.36
CA VAL A 17 -30.36 84.72 -51.15
C VAL A 17 -29.98 85.99 -51.94
N PRO A 18 -30.88 86.73 -52.66
CA PRO A 18 -32.35 86.60 -52.91
C PRO A 18 -32.76 86.65 -54.42
N LEU A 19 -34.07 86.74 -54.75
CA LEU A 19 -34.65 87.92 -55.48
C LEU A 19 -36.20 87.98 -55.63
N ALA A 20 -36.77 89.10 -55.15
CA ALA A 20 -37.94 89.88 -55.60
C ALA A 20 -39.26 89.26 -56.18
N ARG A 21 -40.31 89.29 -55.34
CA ARG A 21 -41.66 89.92 -55.55
C ARG A 21 -42.48 89.68 -56.85
N ARG A 22 -43.72 89.21 -56.64
CA ARG A 22 -44.95 90.04 -56.84
C ARG A 22 -46.09 89.63 -55.90
N ARG A 23 -47.11 90.49 -55.77
CA ARG A 23 -48.25 90.33 -54.83
C ARG A 23 -49.56 90.05 -55.58
N MET A 24 -50.46 89.27 -54.97
CA MET A 24 -51.90 89.55 -54.98
C MET A 24 -52.49 89.24 -53.59
N HIS A 25 -53.81 89.34 -53.39
CA HIS A 25 -54.41 89.65 -52.08
C HIS A 25 -55.51 88.69 -51.63
N VAL A 26 -55.55 88.45 -50.30
CA VAL A 26 -56.76 88.09 -49.50
C VAL A 26 -57.30 86.68 -49.82
N ILE A 27 -57.81 85.84 -48.90
CA ILE A 27 -58.42 86.04 -47.57
C ILE A 27 -57.56 85.40 -46.45
N ALA A 28 -57.71 85.86 -45.21
CA ALA A 28 -57.14 85.22 -44.02
C ALA A 28 -58.26 84.62 -43.13
N ASP A 29 -58.09 83.38 -42.68
CA ASP A 29 -58.88 82.76 -41.62
C ASP A 29 -58.05 81.72 -40.83
N ASP A 30 -58.44 81.42 -39.60
CA ASP A 30 -57.55 80.92 -38.53
C ASP A 30 -56.97 79.49 -38.73
N PRO A 31 -55.63 79.33 -38.81
CA PRO A 31 -54.98 78.04 -39.05
C PRO A 31 -55.01 77.05 -37.86
N ARG A 32 -55.46 77.44 -36.66
CA ARG A 32 -55.50 76.53 -35.50
C ARG A 32 -56.57 75.44 -35.60
N ARG A 33 -57.68 75.66 -36.30
CA ARG A 33 -58.75 74.65 -36.43
C ARG A 33 -58.41 73.55 -37.46
N TRP A 34 -57.74 73.89 -38.56
CA TRP A 34 -57.42 72.93 -39.63
C TRP A 34 -56.58 71.75 -39.14
N ARG A 35 -55.62 71.97 -38.24
CA ARG A 35 -54.78 70.88 -37.69
C ARG A 35 -55.58 69.89 -36.84
N TRP A 36 -56.60 70.36 -36.12
CA TRP A 36 -57.54 69.49 -35.39
C TRP A 36 -58.56 68.81 -36.31
N ILE A 37 -58.95 69.43 -37.43
CA ILE A 37 -59.80 68.79 -38.44
C ILE A 37 -59.02 67.68 -39.15
N VAL A 38 -57.77 67.90 -39.58
CA VAL A 38 -56.94 66.84 -40.18
C VAL A 38 -56.63 65.74 -39.17
N ALA A 39 -56.27 66.08 -37.93
CA ALA A 39 -56.08 65.06 -36.89
C ALA A 39 -57.38 64.28 -36.60
N GLY A 40 -58.53 64.95 -36.52
CA GLY A 40 -59.84 64.35 -36.31
C GLY A 40 -60.31 63.49 -37.49
N VAL A 41 -59.95 63.84 -38.73
CA VAL A 41 -60.21 63.01 -39.92
C VAL A 41 -59.25 61.83 -39.97
N CYS A 42 -57.97 61.98 -39.65
CA CYS A 42 -57.04 60.84 -39.56
C CYS A 42 -57.44 59.87 -38.43
N VAL A 43 -57.77 60.37 -37.24
CA VAL A 43 -58.31 59.55 -36.14
C VAL A 43 -59.67 58.96 -36.54
N GLY A 44 -60.54 59.72 -37.19
CA GLY A 44 -61.83 59.23 -37.69
C GLY A 44 -61.71 58.12 -38.73
N VAL A 45 -60.74 58.21 -39.64
CA VAL A 45 -60.42 57.17 -40.64
C VAL A 45 -59.78 55.96 -39.97
N VAL A 46 -58.86 56.14 -39.02
CA VAL A 46 -58.29 55.02 -38.24
C VAL A 46 -59.37 54.31 -37.42
N VAL A 47 -60.23 55.05 -36.73
CA VAL A 47 -61.38 54.52 -35.97
C VAL A 47 -62.39 53.84 -36.91
N LEU A 48 -62.66 54.40 -38.10
CA LEU A 48 -63.53 53.77 -39.10
C LEU A 48 -62.92 52.46 -39.64
N VAL A 49 -61.62 52.43 -39.94
CA VAL A 49 -60.91 51.22 -40.37
C VAL A 49 -60.90 50.15 -39.26
N VAL A 50 -60.70 50.56 -38.01
CA VAL A 50 -60.77 49.68 -36.84
C VAL A 50 -62.20 49.15 -36.62
N LEU A 51 -63.23 49.99 -36.72
CA LEU A 51 -64.63 49.58 -36.61
C LEU A 51 -65.06 48.66 -37.77
N VAL A 52 -64.62 48.92 -38.99
CA VAL A 52 -64.89 48.04 -40.14
C VAL A 52 -64.18 46.69 -39.98
N ARG A 53 -62.94 46.68 -39.46
CA ARG A 53 -62.22 45.44 -39.14
C ARG A 53 -62.95 44.61 -38.06
N LEU A 54 -63.25 45.22 -36.92
CA LEU A 54 -63.89 44.58 -35.76
C LEU A 54 -65.36 44.20 -35.97
N PHE A 55 -66.11 44.94 -36.82
CA PHE A 55 -67.57 44.78 -36.92
C PHE A 55 -68.05 44.23 -38.27
N VAL A 56 -67.27 44.35 -39.34
CA VAL A 56 -67.64 43.85 -40.69
C VAL A 56 -66.76 42.67 -41.09
N VAL A 57 -65.44 42.80 -41.05
CA VAL A 57 -64.53 41.71 -41.46
C VAL A 57 -64.66 40.51 -40.52
N GLU A 58 -64.56 40.73 -39.21
CA GLU A 58 -64.72 39.69 -38.18
C GLU A 58 -66.14 39.10 -38.09
N ARG A 59 -67.13 39.70 -38.78
CA ARG A 59 -68.53 39.26 -38.77
C ARG A 59 -68.99 38.59 -40.08
N PHE A 60 -68.34 38.88 -41.21
CA PHE A 60 -68.73 38.40 -42.54
C PHE A 60 -67.66 37.58 -43.28
N TRP A 61 -66.41 37.53 -42.81
CA TRP A 61 -65.34 36.73 -43.44
C TRP A 61 -64.65 35.76 -42.46
N PRO A 62 -65.20 34.55 -42.24
CA PRO A 62 -64.51 33.50 -41.49
C PRO A 62 -63.20 33.05 -42.20
N GLN A 63 -63.19 33.05 -43.54
CA GLN A 63 -62.08 32.58 -44.36
C GLN A 63 -60.74 33.29 -44.08
N THR A 64 -60.74 34.60 -43.80
CA THR A 64 -59.50 35.34 -43.49
C THR A 64 -58.95 35.02 -42.10
N ARG A 65 -59.82 34.65 -41.14
CA ARG A 65 -59.41 34.25 -39.79
C ARG A 65 -58.90 32.81 -39.76
N ALA A 66 -59.57 31.91 -40.50
CA ALA A 66 -59.08 30.55 -40.71
C ALA A 66 -57.70 30.52 -41.37
N GLN A 67 -57.47 31.36 -42.40
CA GLN A 67 -56.15 31.44 -43.04
C GLN A 67 -55.05 31.91 -42.08
N ALA A 68 -55.30 32.96 -41.29
CA ALA A 68 -54.32 33.44 -40.31
C ALA A 68 -53.94 32.34 -39.30
N LEU A 69 -54.93 31.62 -38.76
CA LEU A 69 -54.68 30.49 -37.85
C LEU A 69 -53.89 29.34 -38.51
N LEU A 70 -54.10 29.07 -39.80
CA LEU A 70 -53.31 28.07 -40.54
C LEU A 70 -51.84 28.51 -40.73
N ASP A 71 -51.61 29.80 -40.99
CA ASP A 71 -50.28 30.38 -41.18
C ASP A 71 -49.52 30.45 -39.84
N ASP A 72 -50.18 30.91 -38.76
CA ASP A 72 -49.64 30.95 -37.40
C ASP A 72 -49.35 29.53 -36.87
N ALA A 73 -50.24 28.55 -37.12
CA ALA A 73 -50.00 27.15 -36.76
C ALA A 73 -48.78 26.55 -37.48
N ALA A 74 -48.58 26.87 -38.77
CA ALA A 74 -47.42 26.42 -39.52
C ALA A 74 -46.10 27.01 -38.96
N ILE A 75 -46.12 28.26 -38.49
CA ILE A 75 -45.00 28.88 -37.77
C ILE A 75 -44.75 28.15 -36.44
N ALA A 76 -45.79 27.81 -35.68
CA ALA A 76 -45.66 27.04 -34.44
C ALA A 76 -45.07 25.63 -34.67
N VAL A 77 -45.47 24.93 -35.74
CA VAL A 77 -44.82 23.66 -36.15
C VAL A 77 -43.34 23.86 -36.46
N ALA A 78 -43.00 24.88 -37.26
CA ALA A 78 -41.62 25.17 -37.63
C ALA A 78 -40.74 25.57 -36.43
N ALA A 79 -41.33 26.16 -35.39
CA ALA A 79 -40.67 26.45 -34.12
C ALA A 79 -40.55 25.24 -33.16
N GLY A 80 -41.17 24.10 -33.48
CA GLY A 80 -41.26 22.93 -32.58
C GLY A 80 -42.25 23.11 -31.42
N HIS A 81 -43.14 24.11 -31.51
CA HIS A 81 -44.13 24.47 -30.48
C HIS A 81 -45.46 23.75 -30.76
N LEU A 82 -45.46 22.43 -30.57
CA LEU A 82 -46.49 21.54 -31.12
C LEU A 82 -47.79 21.48 -30.30
N ASP A 83 -47.72 21.70 -28.99
CA ASP A 83 -48.84 21.64 -28.04
C ASP A 83 -48.53 22.56 -26.85
N ASP A 84 -49.45 23.46 -26.52
CA ASP A 84 -49.31 24.36 -25.37
C ASP A 84 -50.67 24.56 -24.64
N PRO A 85 -50.74 24.40 -23.30
CA PRO A 85 -51.99 24.55 -22.56
C PRO A 85 -52.61 25.96 -22.60
N ASP A 86 -51.82 27.01 -22.86
CA ASP A 86 -52.31 28.40 -22.88
C ASP A 86 -52.99 28.78 -24.21
N GLY A 87 -52.84 27.96 -25.26
CA GLY A 87 -53.60 28.04 -26.51
C GLY A 87 -52.81 28.34 -27.79
N ASP A 88 -51.55 28.76 -27.67
CA ASP A 88 -50.71 29.19 -28.80
C ASP A 88 -49.98 28.03 -29.52
N GLY A 89 -50.15 26.79 -29.04
CA GLY A 89 -49.55 25.58 -29.63
C GLY A 89 -50.12 25.22 -31.00
N ALA A 90 -49.29 24.61 -31.86
CA ALA A 90 -49.68 24.28 -33.24
C ALA A 90 -50.95 23.40 -33.33
N ARG A 91 -51.12 22.43 -32.42
CA ARG A 91 -52.34 21.62 -32.32
C ARG A 91 -53.57 22.50 -32.08
N GLN A 92 -53.50 23.38 -31.09
CA GLN A 92 -54.58 24.26 -30.66
C GLN A 92 -55.00 25.22 -31.78
N LEU A 93 -54.03 25.78 -32.50
CA LEU A 93 -54.28 26.66 -33.64
C LEU A 93 -54.94 25.93 -34.83
N TYR A 94 -54.52 24.71 -35.15
CA TYR A 94 -55.20 23.88 -36.16
C TYR A 94 -56.59 23.38 -35.71
N GLU A 95 -56.77 23.01 -34.44
CA GLU A 95 -58.07 22.66 -33.87
C GLU A 95 -59.04 23.85 -33.91
N ALA A 96 -58.54 25.07 -33.62
CA ALA A 96 -59.31 26.31 -33.72
C ALA A 96 -59.67 26.65 -35.18
N ALA A 97 -58.79 26.38 -36.14
CA ALA A 97 -59.09 26.53 -37.57
C ALA A 97 -60.18 25.54 -38.03
N LEU A 98 -60.09 24.27 -37.61
CA LEU A 98 -61.08 23.23 -37.90
C LEU A 98 -62.45 23.53 -37.27
N ALA A 99 -62.48 24.17 -36.10
CA ALA A 99 -63.71 24.60 -35.44
C ALA A 99 -64.39 25.81 -36.12
N LEU A 100 -63.66 26.56 -36.98
CA LEU A 100 -64.22 27.66 -37.78
C LEU A 100 -64.76 27.19 -39.14
N ASP A 101 -64.15 26.18 -39.75
CA ASP A 101 -64.56 25.59 -41.03
C ASP A 101 -64.38 24.05 -41.02
N PRO A 102 -65.42 23.29 -40.62
CA PRO A 102 -65.34 21.82 -40.57
C PRO A 102 -65.22 21.12 -41.92
N ASP A 103 -65.54 21.81 -43.03
CA ASP A 103 -65.43 21.27 -44.38
C ASP A 103 -64.01 21.46 -44.96
N ASP A 104 -63.13 22.21 -44.28
CA ASP A 104 -61.75 22.40 -44.69
C ASP A 104 -60.84 21.20 -44.32
N VAL A 105 -60.13 20.69 -45.33
CA VAL A 105 -59.15 19.59 -45.18
C VAL A 105 -57.76 20.09 -44.75
N ARG A 106 -57.47 21.39 -44.86
CA ARG A 106 -56.15 21.97 -44.56
C ARG A 106 -55.79 21.89 -43.07
N PRO A 107 -56.69 22.18 -42.10
CA PRO A 107 -56.39 21.95 -40.68
C PRO A 107 -56.09 20.47 -40.38
N GLN A 108 -56.78 19.55 -41.04
CA GLN A 108 -56.61 18.10 -40.85
C GLN A 108 -55.24 17.62 -41.35
N ALA A 109 -54.79 18.14 -42.50
CA ALA A 109 -53.43 17.96 -42.99
C ALA A 109 -52.40 18.57 -42.03
N GLY A 110 -52.66 19.77 -41.51
CA GLY A 110 -51.84 20.44 -40.49
C GLY A 110 -51.66 19.61 -39.22
N LEU A 111 -52.75 19.07 -38.65
CA LEU A 111 -52.68 18.16 -37.51
C LEU A 111 -51.88 16.89 -37.81
N ALA A 112 -51.93 16.37 -39.04
CA ALA A 112 -51.08 15.26 -39.46
C ALA A 112 -49.60 15.66 -39.66
N GLU A 113 -49.28 16.94 -39.88
CA GLU A 113 -47.91 17.48 -39.82
C GLU A 113 -47.44 17.58 -38.35
N VAL A 114 -48.26 18.14 -37.45
CA VAL A 114 -48.01 18.17 -35.98
C VAL A 114 -47.78 16.76 -35.44
N ALA A 115 -48.60 15.79 -35.83
CA ALA A 115 -48.47 14.38 -35.42
C ALA A 115 -47.11 13.77 -35.81
N ARG A 116 -46.61 14.08 -37.01
CA ARG A 116 -45.28 13.64 -37.49
C ARG A 116 -44.15 14.37 -36.78
N ALA A 117 -44.28 15.69 -36.59
CA ALA A 117 -43.32 16.50 -35.84
C ALA A 117 -43.20 16.03 -34.38
N ALA A 118 -44.31 15.62 -33.75
CA ALA A 118 -44.34 15.12 -32.38
C ALA A 118 -43.58 13.79 -32.23
N VAL A 119 -43.62 12.90 -33.24
CA VAL A 119 -42.77 11.69 -33.24
C VAL A 119 -41.29 12.04 -33.37
N VAL A 120 -40.92 13.04 -34.19
CA VAL A 120 -39.54 13.52 -34.32
C VAL A 120 -39.05 14.16 -33.02
N GLN A 121 -39.87 15.00 -32.38
CA GLN A 121 -39.58 15.60 -31.08
C GLN A 121 -39.42 14.53 -29.99
N ALA A 122 -40.29 13.51 -29.98
CA ALA A 122 -40.17 12.38 -29.06
C ALA A 122 -38.86 11.60 -29.27
N ALA A 123 -38.47 11.30 -30.50
CA ALA A 123 -37.20 10.62 -30.80
C ALA A 123 -36.00 11.46 -30.32
N ALA A 124 -35.97 12.76 -30.62
CA ALA A 124 -34.92 13.67 -30.17
C ALA A 124 -34.86 13.80 -28.64
N ALA A 125 -36.01 13.73 -27.96
CA ALA A 125 -36.07 13.69 -26.49
C ALA A 125 -35.56 12.36 -25.91
N VAL A 126 -35.85 11.21 -26.55
CA VAL A 126 -35.29 9.89 -26.17
C VAL A 126 -33.76 9.87 -26.27
N ASP A 127 -33.19 10.39 -27.36
CA ASP A 127 -31.74 10.42 -27.54
C ASP A 127 -31.04 11.47 -26.67
N ALA A 128 -31.73 12.54 -26.29
CA ALA A 128 -31.28 13.49 -25.28
C ALA A 128 -31.48 13.02 -23.82
N GLY A 129 -32.06 11.83 -23.59
CA GLY A 129 -32.37 11.30 -22.25
C GLY A 129 -33.51 12.02 -21.51
N ARG A 130 -34.27 12.89 -22.19
CA ARG A 130 -35.34 13.71 -21.61
C ARG A 130 -36.66 12.96 -21.64
N PHE A 131 -36.74 11.90 -20.85
CA PHE A 131 -37.80 10.89 -20.94
C PHE A 131 -39.22 11.45 -20.72
N ASP A 132 -39.41 12.44 -19.84
CA ASP A 132 -40.74 13.05 -19.65
C ASP A 132 -41.21 13.91 -20.83
N GLU A 133 -40.29 14.61 -21.52
CA GLU A 133 -40.59 15.27 -22.79
C GLU A 133 -40.94 14.24 -23.88
N ALA A 134 -40.20 13.12 -23.95
CA ALA A 134 -40.52 12.04 -24.88
C ALA A 134 -41.91 11.45 -24.60
N ARG A 135 -42.27 11.22 -23.33
CA ARG A 135 -43.61 10.76 -22.91
C ARG A 135 -44.71 11.80 -23.18
N ALA A 136 -44.39 13.10 -23.20
CA ALA A 136 -45.33 14.15 -23.60
C ALA A 136 -45.56 14.17 -25.11
N ALA A 137 -44.49 14.23 -25.89
CA ALA A 137 -44.55 14.24 -27.35
C ALA A 137 -45.15 12.93 -27.93
N LEU A 138 -44.93 11.77 -27.30
CA LEU A 138 -45.61 10.52 -27.65
C LEU A 138 -47.12 10.57 -27.41
N ARG A 139 -47.59 11.17 -26.31
CA ARG A 139 -49.04 11.35 -26.05
C ARG A 139 -49.68 12.26 -27.08
N LEU A 140 -48.98 13.32 -27.50
CA LEU A 140 -49.41 14.23 -28.56
C LEU A 140 -49.48 13.53 -29.93
N ALA A 141 -48.45 12.75 -30.29
CA ALA A 141 -48.46 11.94 -31.51
C ALA A 141 -49.62 10.93 -31.53
N GLN A 142 -49.94 10.34 -30.37
CA GLN A 142 -51.04 9.37 -30.24
C GLN A 142 -52.42 10.03 -30.31
N SER A 143 -52.64 11.19 -29.68
CA SER A 143 -53.93 11.90 -29.77
C SER A 143 -54.22 12.38 -31.19
N LEU A 144 -53.19 12.81 -31.92
CA LEU A 144 -53.28 13.21 -33.33
C LEU A 144 -53.16 12.04 -34.32
N SER A 145 -53.30 10.79 -33.86
CA SER A 145 -53.37 9.58 -34.70
C SER A 145 -52.18 9.38 -35.65
N ALA A 146 -50.96 9.66 -35.19
CA ALA A 146 -49.73 9.42 -35.95
C ALA A 146 -49.58 7.95 -36.42
N PRO A 147 -48.86 7.68 -37.52
CA PRO A 147 -48.63 6.32 -38.02
C PRO A 147 -47.99 5.41 -36.95
N ARG A 148 -48.69 4.33 -36.60
CA ARG A 148 -48.33 3.44 -35.47
C ARG A 148 -46.89 2.95 -35.53
N GLU A 149 -46.42 2.53 -36.71
CA GLU A 149 -45.05 2.06 -36.94
C GLU A 149 -43.98 3.01 -36.37
N HIS A 150 -44.14 4.32 -36.57
CA HIS A 150 -43.18 5.31 -36.09
C HIS A 150 -43.32 5.58 -34.58
N VAL A 151 -44.55 5.55 -34.06
CA VAL A 151 -44.83 5.69 -32.62
C VAL A 151 -44.26 4.49 -31.85
N ASP A 152 -44.54 3.27 -32.30
CA ASP A 152 -44.11 2.01 -31.70
C ASP A 152 -42.57 1.89 -31.70
N ALA A 153 -41.91 2.34 -32.79
CA ALA A 153 -40.46 2.40 -32.86
C ALA A 153 -39.83 3.33 -31.80
N VAL A 154 -40.42 4.51 -31.56
CA VAL A 154 -39.94 5.46 -30.55
C VAL A 154 -40.29 4.98 -29.13
N VAL A 155 -41.46 4.37 -28.91
CA VAL A 155 -41.80 3.70 -27.62
C VAL A 155 -40.79 2.59 -27.31
N ALA A 156 -40.44 1.75 -28.28
CA ALA A 156 -39.44 0.70 -28.10
C ALA A 156 -38.01 1.26 -27.93
N ALA A 157 -37.70 2.46 -28.43
CA ALA A 157 -36.44 3.16 -28.14
C ALA A 157 -36.41 3.72 -26.70
N LEU A 158 -37.48 4.38 -26.28
CA LEU A 158 -37.68 4.92 -24.93
C LEU A 158 -37.52 3.82 -23.87
N GLN A 159 -38.28 2.73 -23.98
CA GLN A 159 -38.23 1.60 -23.04
C GLN A 159 -36.82 0.99 -22.92
N ARG A 160 -36.07 0.89 -24.02
CA ARG A 160 -34.68 0.39 -24.01
C ARG A 160 -33.71 1.36 -23.33
N ARG A 161 -33.87 2.68 -23.51
CA ARG A 161 -33.07 3.70 -22.80
C ARG A 161 -33.39 3.68 -21.30
N GLU A 162 -34.67 3.71 -20.93
CA GLU A 162 -35.15 3.67 -19.54
C GLU A 162 -34.67 2.41 -18.81
N ALA A 163 -34.83 1.22 -19.40
CA ALA A 163 -34.37 -0.04 -18.82
C ALA A 163 -32.83 -0.11 -18.68
N SER A 164 -32.08 0.59 -19.53
CA SER A 164 -30.62 0.70 -19.42
C SER A 164 -30.22 1.64 -18.27
N GLY A 165 -30.90 2.78 -18.12
CA GLY A 165 -30.68 3.72 -17.00
C GLY A 165 -30.98 3.09 -15.64
N ALA A 166 -32.17 2.50 -15.49
CA ALA A 166 -32.56 1.74 -14.29
C ALA A 166 -31.73 0.44 -14.11
N GLY A 167 -30.96 0.01 -15.12
CA GLY A 167 -29.92 -1.00 -14.99
C GLY A 167 -28.64 -0.44 -14.35
N LEU A 168 -28.23 0.76 -14.75
CA LEU A 168 -27.04 1.44 -14.26
C LEU A 168 -27.19 1.94 -12.81
N GLU A 169 -28.34 2.54 -12.47
CA GLU A 169 -28.64 3.00 -11.11
C GLU A 169 -28.55 1.86 -10.08
N ARG A 170 -29.12 0.69 -10.42
CA ARG A 170 -29.00 -0.52 -9.59
C ARG A 170 -27.58 -1.06 -9.53
N LEU A 171 -26.77 -0.87 -10.57
CA LEU A 171 -25.38 -1.31 -10.60
C LEU A 171 -24.50 -0.43 -9.69
N ILE A 172 -24.73 0.89 -9.70
CA ILE A 172 -24.10 1.85 -8.78
C ILE A 172 -24.49 1.53 -7.34
N ALA A 173 -25.79 1.45 -7.03
CA ALA A 173 -26.27 1.13 -5.68
C ALA A 173 -25.76 -0.24 -5.16
N SER A 174 -25.47 -1.18 -6.06
CA SER A 174 -24.85 -2.48 -5.71
C SER A 174 -23.36 -2.32 -5.40
N ALA A 175 -22.64 -1.46 -6.13
CA ALA A 175 -21.24 -1.12 -5.87
C ALA A 175 -21.08 -0.38 -4.53
N ASP A 176 -21.95 0.59 -4.26
CA ASP A 176 -21.96 1.34 -2.99
C ASP A 176 -22.24 0.42 -1.80
N ALA A 177 -23.19 -0.51 -1.95
CA ALA A 177 -23.50 -1.52 -0.93
C ALA A 177 -22.33 -2.49 -0.72
N ALA A 178 -21.64 -2.91 -1.78
CA ALA A 178 -20.43 -3.72 -1.68
C ALA A 178 -19.29 -2.97 -0.97
N GLN A 179 -19.10 -1.68 -1.28
CA GLN A 179 -18.10 -0.83 -0.63
C GLN A 179 -18.39 -0.62 0.85
N ALA A 180 -19.66 -0.32 1.20
CA ALA A 180 -20.10 -0.19 2.59
C ALA A 180 -19.96 -1.50 3.40
N ALA A 181 -20.06 -2.66 2.74
CA ALA A 181 -19.78 -3.98 3.32
C ALA A 181 -18.28 -4.33 3.38
N GLY A 182 -17.39 -3.50 2.83
CA GLY A 182 -15.95 -3.78 2.71
C GLY A 182 -15.57 -4.79 1.62
N ASN A 183 -16.51 -5.20 0.77
CA ASN A 183 -16.28 -6.07 -0.39
C ASN A 183 -15.73 -5.25 -1.57
N LEU A 184 -14.50 -4.77 -1.45
CA LEU A 184 -13.90 -3.82 -2.41
C LEU A 184 -13.50 -4.46 -3.74
N ASP A 185 -12.90 -5.66 -3.72
CA ASP A 185 -12.50 -6.42 -4.90
C ASP A 185 -12.39 -7.93 -4.57
N GLY A 186 -12.29 -8.79 -5.59
CA GLY A 186 -12.08 -10.23 -5.46
C GLY A 186 -13.22 -11.11 -5.98
N GLY A 187 -14.39 -10.53 -6.30
CA GLY A 187 -15.50 -11.19 -6.99
C GLY A 187 -16.21 -10.21 -7.94
N GLU A 188 -17.06 -10.72 -8.86
CA GLU A 188 -17.76 -9.85 -9.82
C GLU A 188 -18.74 -8.88 -9.16
N ASP A 189 -19.28 -9.23 -7.98
CA ASP A 189 -20.16 -8.42 -7.15
C ASP A 189 -19.42 -7.54 -6.13
N SER A 190 -18.10 -7.35 -6.28
CA SER A 190 -17.29 -6.44 -5.48
C SER A 190 -17.29 -5.01 -6.04
N ALA A 191 -17.09 -4.00 -5.19
CA ALA A 191 -17.27 -2.59 -5.55
C ALA A 191 -16.47 -2.14 -6.78
N LEU A 192 -15.16 -2.43 -6.84
CA LEU A 192 -14.29 -1.99 -7.94
C LEU A 192 -14.62 -2.66 -9.29
N PRO A 193 -14.89 -3.98 -9.37
CA PRO A 193 -15.49 -4.61 -10.55
C PRO A 193 -16.81 -4.00 -10.99
N LEU A 194 -17.71 -3.66 -10.06
CA LEU A 194 -19.01 -3.06 -10.36
C LEU A 194 -18.87 -1.62 -10.87
N TYR A 195 -18.08 -0.76 -10.21
CA TYR A 195 -17.78 0.59 -10.73
C TYR A 195 -17.07 0.54 -12.08
N ARG A 196 -16.11 -0.38 -12.29
CA ARG A 196 -15.48 -0.60 -13.61
C ARG A 196 -16.50 -0.95 -14.68
N ARG A 197 -17.56 -1.70 -14.33
CA ARG A 197 -18.66 -2.03 -15.26
C ARG A 197 -19.59 -0.83 -15.52
N VAL A 198 -19.82 0.05 -14.55
CA VAL A 198 -20.50 1.35 -14.78
C VAL A 198 -19.68 2.21 -15.73
N LEU A 199 -18.38 2.37 -15.46
CA LEU A 199 -17.47 3.21 -16.25
C LEU A 199 -17.24 2.68 -17.67
N ALA A 200 -17.35 1.36 -17.89
CA ALA A 200 -17.36 0.77 -19.24
C ALA A 200 -18.64 1.09 -20.06
N LEU A 201 -19.72 1.52 -19.40
CA LEU A 201 -20.97 1.96 -20.04
C LEU A 201 -21.08 3.50 -20.12
N GLN A 202 -20.51 4.20 -19.13
CA GLN A 202 -20.45 5.66 -19.04
C GLN A 202 -19.10 6.10 -18.44
N PRO A 203 -18.06 6.38 -19.25
CA PRO A 203 -16.74 6.76 -18.75
C PRO A 203 -16.73 8.01 -17.86
N ASP A 204 -17.60 8.97 -18.18
CA ASP A 204 -17.69 10.26 -17.47
C ASP A 204 -18.67 10.24 -16.28
N ASN A 205 -19.08 9.05 -15.81
CA ASN A 205 -20.01 8.93 -14.69
C ASN A 205 -19.33 9.34 -13.36
N ALA A 206 -19.56 10.59 -12.95
CA ALA A 206 -18.90 11.21 -11.79
C ALA A 206 -19.17 10.53 -10.44
N GLU A 207 -20.23 9.73 -10.33
CA GLU A 207 -20.56 8.96 -9.13
C GLU A 207 -19.72 7.69 -9.05
N ALA A 208 -19.68 6.89 -10.12
CA ALA A 208 -18.84 5.70 -10.21
C ALA A 208 -17.34 6.01 -10.27
N LEU A 209 -16.95 7.18 -10.81
CA LEU A 209 -15.58 7.68 -10.68
C LEU A 209 -15.24 7.92 -9.20
N ARG A 210 -16.08 8.64 -8.46
CA ARG A 210 -15.85 8.92 -7.03
C ARG A 210 -15.81 7.65 -6.18
N GLY A 211 -16.81 6.78 -6.33
CA GLY A 211 -16.87 5.51 -5.59
C GLY A 211 -15.65 4.62 -5.86
N ARG A 212 -15.14 4.60 -7.10
CA ARG A 212 -13.87 3.94 -7.43
C ARG A 212 -12.70 4.55 -6.65
N GLU A 213 -12.51 5.87 -6.67
CA GLU A 213 -11.40 6.52 -5.93
C GLU A 213 -11.51 6.25 -4.41
N ASP A 214 -12.71 6.38 -3.84
CA ASP A 214 -12.94 6.11 -2.42
C ASP A 214 -12.63 4.64 -2.07
N ALA A 215 -13.00 3.69 -2.92
CA ALA A 215 -12.69 2.26 -2.75
C ALA A 215 -11.18 1.94 -2.92
N LEU A 216 -10.48 2.63 -3.83
CA LEU A 216 -9.02 2.51 -3.97
C LEU A 216 -8.28 3.10 -2.77
N ALA A 217 -8.73 4.24 -2.25
CA ALA A 217 -8.23 4.83 -1.01
C ALA A 217 -8.42 3.89 0.20
N MET A 218 -9.56 3.19 0.28
CA MET A 218 -9.82 2.16 1.31
C MET A 218 -8.88 0.95 1.18
N LEU A 219 -8.50 0.52 -0.04
CA LEU A 219 -7.48 -0.53 -0.23
C LEU A 219 -6.08 -0.04 0.18
N LEU A 220 -5.73 1.21 -0.10
CA LEU A 220 -4.43 1.78 0.27
C LEU A 220 -4.29 2.00 1.78
N ASP A 221 -5.34 2.41 2.51
CA ASP A 221 -5.27 2.44 3.97
C ASP A 221 -5.16 1.03 4.58
N GLN A 222 -5.82 0.04 3.99
CA GLN A 222 -5.59 -1.37 4.37
C GLN A 222 -4.13 -1.78 4.13
N ALA A 223 -3.52 -1.41 2.99
CA ALA A 223 -2.11 -1.68 2.71
C ALA A 223 -1.18 -1.00 3.74
N ARG A 224 -1.39 0.28 4.05
CA ARG A 224 -0.66 1.01 5.10
C ARG A 224 -0.84 0.37 6.48
N THR A 225 -2.02 -0.15 6.77
CA THR A 225 -2.33 -0.88 8.00
C THR A 225 -1.60 -2.21 8.07
N ARG A 226 -1.53 -2.96 6.95
CA ARG A 226 -0.73 -4.19 6.84
C ARG A 226 0.76 -3.92 7.01
N LEU A 227 1.31 -2.86 6.40
CA LEU A 227 2.71 -2.44 6.61
C LEU A 227 2.99 -2.17 8.09
N ARG A 228 2.14 -1.39 8.78
CA ARG A 228 2.27 -1.10 10.22
C ARG A 228 2.23 -2.35 11.11
N THR A 229 1.56 -3.42 10.70
CA THR A 229 1.51 -4.70 11.43
C THR A 229 2.52 -5.75 10.95
N GLY A 230 3.33 -5.44 9.92
CA GLY A 230 4.35 -6.33 9.36
C GLY A 230 3.85 -7.30 8.27
N GLY A 231 2.59 -7.18 7.82
CA GLY A 231 2.00 -7.89 6.69
C GLY A 231 2.50 -7.37 5.34
N LEU A 232 3.81 -7.49 5.08
CA LEU A 232 4.45 -6.92 3.90
C LEU A 232 3.94 -7.53 2.58
N ARG A 233 3.50 -8.80 2.61
CA ARG A 233 3.03 -9.50 1.41
C ARG A 233 1.65 -8.98 1.03
N GLU A 234 0.74 -9.00 2.01
CA GLU A 234 -0.63 -8.53 1.84
C GLU A 234 -0.67 -7.05 1.45
N ALA A 235 0.23 -6.21 1.98
CA ALA A 235 0.39 -4.83 1.56
C ALA A 235 0.83 -4.70 0.09
N ALA A 236 1.79 -5.50 -0.37
CA ALA A 236 2.26 -5.46 -1.75
C ALA A 236 1.19 -5.97 -2.73
N ASP A 237 0.46 -7.03 -2.37
CA ASP A 237 -0.63 -7.57 -3.18
C ASP A 237 -1.77 -6.53 -3.34
N LEU A 238 -2.14 -5.80 -2.26
CA LEU A 238 -3.08 -4.67 -2.29
C LEU A 238 -2.59 -3.50 -3.17
N ILE A 239 -1.29 -3.17 -3.13
CA ILE A 239 -0.68 -2.12 -3.97
C ILE A 239 -0.75 -2.50 -5.45
N VAL A 240 -0.45 -3.76 -5.80
CA VAL A 240 -0.57 -4.27 -7.18
C VAL A 240 -2.03 -4.26 -7.65
N GLN A 241 -2.96 -4.63 -6.78
CA GLN A 241 -4.40 -4.59 -7.04
C GLN A 241 -4.87 -3.17 -7.36
N VAL A 242 -4.55 -2.18 -6.53
CA VAL A 242 -4.87 -0.76 -6.78
C VAL A 242 -4.29 -0.27 -8.11
N ARG A 243 -2.99 -0.55 -8.37
CA ARG A 243 -2.32 -0.17 -9.62
C ARG A 243 -2.95 -0.79 -10.87
N SER A 244 -3.70 -1.89 -10.73
CA SER A 244 -4.43 -2.54 -11.84
C SER A 244 -5.78 -1.85 -12.18
N TYR A 245 -6.33 -1.06 -11.26
CA TYR A 245 -7.53 -0.25 -11.46
C TYR A 245 -7.19 1.20 -11.83
N ASP A 246 -6.24 1.81 -11.11
CA ASP A 246 -5.60 3.06 -11.52
C ASP A 246 -4.13 3.12 -11.06
N ALA A 247 -3.23 3.34 -12.01
CA ALA A 247 -1.80 3.55 -11.76
C ALA A 247 -1.45 5.03 -11.48
N GLY A 248 -2.39 5.96 -11.72
CA GLY A 248 -2.24 7.39 -11.43
C GLY A 248 -2.75 7.83 -10.04
N HIS A 249 -3.33 6.90 -9.27
CA HIS A 249 -4.05 7.21 -8.03
C HIS A 249 -3.18 7.98 -7.02
N VAL A 250 -3.67 9.12 -6.54
CA VAL A 250 -2.90 10.12 -5.77
C VAL A 250 -2.15 9.56 -4.55
N ASP A 251 -2.76 8.59 -3.88
CA ASP A 251 -2.29 8.00 -2.62
C ASP A 251 -1.33 6.79 -2.83
N LEU A 252 -1.16 6.33 -4.07
CA LEU A 252 -0.36 5.15 -4.42
C LEU A 252 1.17 5.39 -4.17
N PRO A 253 1.78 6.51 -4.59
CA PRO A 253 3.23 6.71 -4.43
C PRO A 253 3.74 6.77 -2.99
N ASP A 254 3.00 7.35 -2.03
CA ASP A 254 3.39 7.29 -0.60
C ASP A 254 3.32 5.86 -0.06
N THR A 255 2.32 5.10 -0.50
CA THR A 255 2.10 3.73 -0.05
C THR A 255 3.18 2.78 -0.61
N GLU A 256 3.61 3.00 -1.85
CA GLU A 256 4.78 2.33 -2.46
C GLU A 256 6.11 2.74 -1.80
N ALA A 257 6.29 4.01 -1.46
CA ALA A 257 7.44 4.49 -0.70
C ALA A 257 7.51 3.83 0.69
N ARG A 258 6.38 3.71 1.39
CA ARG A 258 6.28 3.04 2.71
C ARG A 258 6.63 1.56 2.64
N LEU A 259 6.16 0.85 1.61
CA LEU A 259 6.56 -0.55 1.37
C LEU A 259 8.08 -0.65 1.16
N THR A 260 8.64 0.27 0.37
CA THR A 260 10.08 0.34 0.10
C THR A 260 10.88 0.58 1.39
N GLU A 261 10.47 1.53 2.24
CA GLU A 261 11.09 1.79 3.55
C GLU A 261 11.11 0.57 4.47
N GLU A 262 10.01 -0.19 4.54
CA GLU A 262 9.90 -1.38 5.39
C GLU A 262 10.70 -2.59 4.85
N LEU A 263 10.75 -2.78 3.53
CA LEU A 263 11.66 -3.75 2.90
C LEU A 263 13.11 -3.40 3.21
N ASP A 264 13.47 -2.12 3.18
CA ASP A 264 14.80 -1.65 3.54
C ASP A 264 15.07 -1.74 5.06
N ALA A 265 14.05 -1.58 5.90
CA ALA A 265 14.12 -1.86 7.33
C ALA A 265 14.33 -3.35 7.61
N LEU A 266 13.71 -4.24 6.82
CA LEU A 266 13.93 -5.69 6.85
C LEU A 266 15.34 -6.06 6.39
N ARG A 267 15.88 -5.48 5.30
CA ARG A 267 17.29 -5.65 4.89
C ARG A 267 18.26 -5.28 6.01
N ARG A 268 18.05 -4.12 6.65
CA ARG A 268 18.84 -3.69 7.83
C ARG A 268 18.65 -4.60 9.05
N ARG A 269 17.51 -5.29 9.18
CA ARG A 269 17.20 -6.25 10.26
C ARG A 269 17.93 -7.58 10.05
N ALA A 270 17.89 -8.12 8.82
CA ALA A 270 18.54 -9.36 8.43
C ALA A 270 20.06 -9.30 8.61
N ALA A 271 20.69 -8.18 8.24
CA ALA A 271 22.11 -7.93 8.49
C ALA A 271 22.46 -7.97 9.99
N ARG A 272 21.73 -7.23 10.84
CA ARG A 272 21.93 -7.26 12.31
C ARG A 272 21.65 -8.62 12.93
N SER A 273 20.71 -9.41 12.38
CA SER A 273 20.51 -10.81 12.78
C SER A 273 21.75 -11.65 12.51
N LEU A 274 22.44 -11.46 11.38
CA LEU A 274 23.68 -12.16 11.05
C LEU A 274 24.84 -11.73 11.96
N GLU A 275 25.06 -10.41 12.12
CA GLU A 275 26.09 -9.82 12.98
C GLU A 275 26.00 -10.32 14.43
N SER A 276 24.78 -10.47 14.93
CA SER A 276 24.49 -11.00 16.28
C SER A 276 24.51 -12.53 16.39
N GLY A 277 24.94 -13.24 15.34
CA GLY A 277 25.11 -14.69 15.31
C GLY A 277 23.83 -15.50 15.10
N ARG A 278 22.67 -14.85 14.91
CA ARG A 278 21.35 -15.47 14.65
C ARG A 278 21.19 -15.75 13.14
N VAL A 279 22.07 -16.59 12.61
CA VAL A 279 22.17 -16.94 11.19
C VAL A 279 20.84 -17.49 10.67
N GLU A 280 20.19 -18.37 11.43
CA GLU A 280 18.88 -18.98 11.14
C GLU A 280 17.81 -17.93 10.86
N ARG A 281 17.74 -16.91 11.72
CA ARG A 281 16.80 -15.80 11.58
C ARG A 281 17.16 -14.91 10.39
N SER A 282 18.44 -14.62 10.21
CA SER A 282 18.93 -13.83 9.08
C SER A 282 18.57 -14.46 7.74
N VAL A 283 18.76 -15.78 7.60
CA VAL A 283 18.39 -16.55 6.40
C VAL A 283 16.88 -16.47 6.11
N ALA A 284 16.03 -16.54 7.14
CA ALA A 284 14.59 -16.34 6.96
C ALA A 284 14.27 -14.91 6.50
N GLU A 285 14.85 -13.90 7.16
CA GLU A 285 14.65 -12.48 6.83
C GLU A 285 15.15 -12.12 5.41
N TRP A 286 16.24 -12.73 4.93
CA TRP A 286 16.72 -12.60 3.54
C TRP A 286 15.87 -13.37 2.53
N ARG A 287 15.42 -14.59 2.85
CA ARG A 287 14.51 -15.35 1.96
C ARG A 287 13.16 -14.65 1.76
N THR A 288 12.65 -13.97 2.78
CA THR A 288 11.46 -13.10 2.64
C THR A 288 11.68 -11.99 1.61
N LEU A 289 12.86 -11.36 1.59
CA LEU A 289 13.18 -10.30 0.62
C LEU A 289 13.26 -10.85 -0.82
N LEU A 290 13.90 -12.00 -1.00
CA LEU A 290 13.97 -12.68 -2.31
C LEU A 290 12.61 -13.18 -2.84
N ALA A 291 11.59 -13.25 -1.99
CA ALA A 291 10.22 -13.54 -2.40
C ALA A 291 9.48 -12.30 -2.98
N PHE A 292 9.99 -11.08 -2.76
CA PHE A 292 9.53 -9.87 -3.43
C PHE A 292 10.36 -9.57 -4.68
N ASP A 293 11.69 -9.71 -4.57
CA ASP A 293 12.64 -9.45 -5.65
C ASP A 293 13.71 -10.56 -5.68
N PRO A 294 13.55 -11.59 -6.54
CA PRO A 294 14.53 -12.67 -6.69
C PRO A 294 15.94 -12.19 -7.10
N ASP A 295 16.03 -11.03 -7.74
CA ASP A 295 17.25 -10.42 -8.24
C ASP A 295 17.86 -9.38 -7.26
N ASP A 296 17.34 -9.28 -6.02
CA ASP A 296 17.89 -8.42 -4.97
C ASP A 296 19.32 -8.87 -4.61
N ALA A 297 20.28 -8.26 -5.31
CA ALA A 297 21.70 -8.55 -5.15
C ALA A 297 22.24 -8.22 -3.74
N ARG A 298 21.50 -7.52 -2.86
CA ARG A 298 21.86 -7.40 -1.44
C ARG A 298 21.37 -8.60 -0.65
N ALA A 299 20.14 -9.06 -0.87
CA ALA A 299 19.58 -10.24 -0.21
C ALA A 299 20.29 -11.54 -0.65
N GLN A 300 20.64 -11.67 -1.94
CA GLN A 300 21.48 -12.76 -2.45
C GLN A 300 22.84 -12.82 -1.73
N ARG A 301 23.56 -11.69 -1.63
CA ARG A 301 24.81 -11.60 -0.85
C ARG A 301 24.60 -11.92 0.63
N GLY A 302 23.51 -11.45 1.24
CA GLY A 302 23.16 -11.76 2.62
C GLY A 302 22.99 -13.26 2.91
N LEU A 303 22.52 -14.06 1.93
CA LEU A 303 22.52 -15.52 2.02
C LEU A 303 23.91 -16.13 1.87
N VAL A 304 24.76 -15.59 0.99
CA VAL A 304 26.16 -16.03 0.86
C VAL A 304 26.95 -15.77 2.15
N ASP A 305 26.77 -14.61 2.78
CA ASP A 305 27.37 -14.25 4.07
C ASP A 305 26.84 -15.14 5.20
N ALA A 306 25.55 -15.50 5.18
CA ALA A 306 24.97 -16.47 6.11
C ALA A 306 25.56 -17.89 5.92
N GLY A 307 25.77 -18.32 4.66
CA GLY A 307 26.49 -19.56 4.35
C GLY A 307 27.93 -19.55 4.88
N ALA A 308 28.64 -18.43 4.75
CA ALA A 308 29.97 -18.25 5.34
C ALA A 308 29.94 -18.29 6.89
N ALA A 309 28.89 -17.76 7.53
CA ALA A 309 28.72 -17.85 8.98
C ALA A 309 28.46 -19.30 9.45
N TYR A 310 27.68 -20.10 8.71
CA TYR A 310 27.55 -21.54 8.97
C TYR A 310 28.88 -22.29 8.77
N ALA A 311 29.63 -21.97 7.71
CA ALA A 311 30.95 -22.54 7.48
C ALA A 311 31.91 -22.28 8.66
N GLN A 312 31.91 -21.07 9.22
CA GLN A 312 32.68 -20.75 10.43
C GLN A 312 32.20 -21.49 11.68
N ARG A 313 30.89 -21.78 11.81
CA ARG A 313 30.37 -22.63 12.89
C ARG A 313 30.84 -24.07 12.73
N ALA A 314 30.83 -24.61 11.51
CA ALA A 314 31.34 -25.95 11.21
C ALA A 314 32.83 -26.10 11.59
N GLU A 315 33.66 -25.11 11.28
CA GLU A 315 35.06 -25.12 11.72
C GLU A 315 35.20 -25.18 13.24
N ARG A 316 34.37 -24.45 14.00
CA ARG A 316 34.42 -24.47 15.47
C ARG A 316 34.10 -25.88 16.00
N PHE A 317 32.98 -26.46 15.59
CA PHE A 317 32.62 -27.82 15.96
C PHE A 317 33.71 -28.86 15.60
N ALA A 318 34.37 -28.72 14.44
CA ALA A 318 35.45 -29.63 14.05
C ALA A 318 36.80 -29.40 14.77
N ARG A 319 37.06 -28.19 15.32
CA ARG A 319 38.19 -27.96 16.24
C ARG A 319 37.96 -28.69 17.56
N ASP A 320 36.72 -28.70 18.04
CA ASP A 320 36.25 -29.41 19.23
C ASP A 320 35.98 -30.91 19.00
N PHE A 321 36.29 -31.42 17.80
CA PHE A 321 36.07 -32.80 17.32
C PHE A 321 34.60 -33.26 17.30
N ASN A 322 33.63 -32.35 17.42
CA ASN A 322 32.21 -32.63 17.21
C ASN A 322 31.88 -32.61 15.71
N PHE A 323 32.21 -33.72 15.04
CA PHE A 323 32.07 -33.80 13.59
C PHE A 323 30.62 -33.87 13.09
N ALA A 324 29.68 -34.39 13.89
CA ALA A 324 28.28 -34.50 13.49
C ALA A 324 27.60 -33.12 13.35
N ASP A 325 27.81 -32.22 14.31
CA ASP A 325 27.34 -30.85 14.21
C ASP A 325 28.12 -30.05 13.14
N ALA A 326 29.42 -30.33 12.96
CA ALA A 326 30.18 -29.75 11.86
C ALA A 326 29.57 -30.09 10.49
N ASP A 327 29.20 -31.35 10.25
CA ASP A 327 28.53 -31.80 9.02
C ASP A 327 27.14 -31.19 8.85
N ALA A 328 26.39 -31.00 9.94
CA ALA A 328 25.11 -30.32 9.90
C ALA A 328 25.26 -28.85 9.48
N GLN A 329 26.22 -28.12 10.05
CA GLN A 329 26.49 -26.73 9.65
C GLN A 329 27.08 -26.64 8.22
N LEU A 330 27.86 -27.62 7.75
CA LEU A 330 28.32 -27.64 6.36
C LEU A 330 27.19 -27.82 5.34
N ARG A 331 26.16 -28.62 5.64
CA ARG A 331 25.00 -28.78 4.75
C ARG A 331 24.23 -27.47 4.56
N GLU A 332 23.95 -26.75 5.65
CA GLU A 332 23.32 -25.41 5.58
C GLU A 332 24.21 -24.40 4.84
N ALA A 333 25.53 -24.45 5.04
CA ALA A 333 26.48 -23.60 4.33
C ALA A 333 26.49 -23.85 2.81
N GLN A 334 26.49 -25.12 2.39
CA GLN A 334 26.42 -25.53 0.99
C GLN A 334 25.08 -25.19 0.33
N ALA A 335 23.97 -25.33 1.06
CA ALA A 335 22.62 -25.02 0.55
C ALA A 335 22.35 -23.52 0.34
N LEU A 336 23.20 -22.65 0.92
CA LEU A 336 23.10 -21.19 0.80
C LEU A 336 24.20 -20.56 -0.05
N ALA A 337 25.38 -21.18 -0.11
CA ALA A 337 26.57 -20.60 -0.71
C ALA A 337 27.50 -21.67 -1.33
N PRO A 338 27.00 -22.49 -2.28
CA PRO A 338 27.74 -23.66 -2.80
C PRO A 338 29.09 -23.27 -3.41
N ASP A 339 29.14 -22.15 -4.13
CA ASP A 339 30.33 -21.65 -4.81
C ASP A 339 31.23 -20.73 -3.96
N SER A 340 30.97 -20.62 -2.65
CA SER A 340 31.75 -19.76 -1.75
C SER A 340 33.06 -20.39 -1.29
N ASP A 341 34.16 -19.63 -1.37
CA ASP A 341 35.46 -20.04 -0.82
C ASP A 341 35.43 -20.25 0.69
N ALA A 342 34.56 -19.56 1.44
CA ALA A 342 34.40 -19.81 2.87
C ALA A 342 33.89 -21.25 3.13
N VAL A 343 32.97 -21.72 2.30
CA VAL A 343 32.41 -23.08 2.37
C VAL A 343 33.45 -24.12 1.94
N ARG A 344 34.13 -23.91 0.80
CA ARG A 344 35.25 -24.76 0.35
C ARG A 344 36.34 -24.90 1.41
N ASN A 345 36.78 -23.78 2.01
CA ASN A 345 37.82 -23.78 3.03
C ASN A 345 37.38 -24.49 4.32
N ALA A 346 36.13 -24.31 4.76
CA ALA A 346 35.60 -24.99 5.93
C ALA A 346 35.47 -26.51 5.73
N ILE A 347 34.99 -26.98 4.56
CA ILE A 347 34.99 -28.43 4.23
C ILE A 347 36.41 -29.01 4.39
N ALA A 348 37.40 -28.35 3.79
CA ALA A 348 38.79 -28.78 3.91
C ALA A 348 39.35 -28.65 5.35
N HIS A 349 38.82 -27.75 6.18
CA HIS A 349 39.16 -27.64 7.60
C HIS A 349 38.60 -28.80 8.42
N VAL A 350 37.34 -29.18 8.19
CA VAL A 350 36.70 -30.33 8.85
C VAL A 350 37.49 -31.60 8.54
N GLU A 351 37.82 -31.86 7.27
CA GLU A 351 38.59 -33.04 6.88
C GLU A 351 40.02 -33.04 7.42
N ARG A 352 40.73 -31.90 7.42
CA ARG A 352 42.03 -31.78 8.11
C ARG A 352 41.91 -32.05 9.62
N SER A 353 40.79 -31.70 10.23
CA SER A 353 40.53 -31.98 11.65
C SER A 353 40.14 -33.43 11.93
N ARG A 354 39.42 -34.10 11.03
CA ARG A 354 39.22 -35.57 11.07
C ARG A 354 40.55 -36.31 10.97
N ALA A 355 41.38 -35.95 9.98
CA ALA A 355 42.71 -36.55 9.79
C ALA A 355 43.62 -36.30 11.00
N ARG A 356 43.57 -35.11 11.62
CA ARG A 356 44.26 -34.82 12.88
C ARG A 356 43.73 -35.68 14.03
N HIS A 357 42.42 -35.82 14.18
CA HIS A 357 41.79 -36.67 15.22
C HIS A 357 42.19 -38.14 15.06
N ALA A 358 42.14 -38.69 13.83
CA ALA A 358 42.53 -40.07 13.52
C ALA A 358 44.02 -40.37 13.80
N ARG A 359 44.89 -39.34 13.76
CA ARG A 359 46.32 -39.43 14.14
C ARG A 359 46.56 -39.24 15.64
N LEU A 360 45.63 -38.61 16.36
CA LEU A 360 45.68 -38.42 17.82
C LEU A 360 45.01 -39.59 18.58
N GLY A 361 44.11 -40.32 17.92
CA GLY A 361 43.49 -41.53 18.46
C GLY A 361 44.49 -42.67 18.67
N PRO A 362 44.40 -43.44 19.76
CA PRO A 362 45.40 -44.44 20.12
C PRO A 362 45.25 -45.73 19.29
N GLN A 363 46.03 -45.84 18.21
CA GLN A 363 46.25 -47.10 17.48
C GLN A 363 47.07 -48.15 18.28
N LEU A 364 47.07 -48.05 19.62
CA LEU A 364 47.63 -49.05 20.51
C LEU A 364 46.77 -50.33 20.47
N PRO A 365 47.38 -51.52 20.29
CA PRO A 365 46.73 -52.80 20.49
C PRO A 365 46.05 -52.89 21.86
N PRO A 366 44.93 -53.65 22.01
CA PRO A 366 44.12 -53.66 23.24
C PRO A 366 44.86 -54.03 24.53
N ALA A 367 46.01 -54.71 24.46
CA ALA A 367 46.88 -54.99 25.61
C ALA A 367 47.72 -53.76 26.01
N GLN A 368 48.42 -53.14 25.05
CA GLN A 368 49.23 -51.93 25.29
C GLN A 368 48.37 -50.74 25.73
N ARG A 369 47.14 -50.63 25.20
CA ARG A 369 46.17 -49.62 25.64
C ARG A 369 45.83 -49.74 27.13
N ARG A 370 45.50 -50.96 27.58
CA ARG A 370 45.27 -51.27 29.00
C ARG A 370 46.49 -50.95 29.87
N GLN A 371 47.66 -51.49 29.52
CA GLN A 371 48.91 -51.24 30.24
C GLN A 371 49.24 -49.73 30.36
N ARG A 372 48.92 -48.92 29.34
CA ARG A 372 49.11 -47.47 29.39
C ARG A 372 48.10 -46.77 30.31
N ILE A 373 46.83 -47.21 30.31
CA ILE A 373 45.80 -46.75 31.25
C ILE A 373 46.20 -47.11 32.69
N ASP A 374 46.54 -48.37 32.97
CA ASP A 374 46.95 -48.86 34.29
C ASP A 374 48.17 -48.11 34.84
N THR A 375 49.04 -47.62 33.95
CA THR A 375 50.21 -46.81 34.30
C THR A 375 49.81 -45.37 34.61
N LEU A 376 49.00 -44.73 33.76
CA LEU A 376 48.50 -43.38 33.99
C LEU A 376 47.62 -43.28 35.25
N LEU A 377 46.80 -44.30 35.56
CA LEU A 377 45.96 -44.31 36.76
C LEU A 377 46.79 -44.51 38.05
N ARG A 378 47.89 -45.28 38.01
CA ARG A 378 48.85 -45.35 39.12
C ARG A 378 49.61 -44.05 39.33
N GLU A 379 50.08 -43.42 38.25
CA GLU A 379 50.72 -42.10 38.29
C GLU A 379 49.76 -41.03 38.85
N ALA A 380 48.48 -41.04 38.42
CA ALA A 380 47.45 -40.15 38.95
C ALA A 380 47.23 -40.32 40.46
N ALA A 381 47.10 -41.57 40.92
CA ALA A 381 46.91 -41.86 42.34
C ALA A 381 48.13 -41.47 43.19
N ALA A 382 49.35 -41.64 42.67
CA ALA A 382 50.58 -41.22 43.34
C ALA A 382 50.73 -39.70 43.40
N ALA A 383 50.26 -38.96 42.38
CA ALA A 383 50.20 -37.50 42.40
C ALA A 383 49.13 -36.97 43.38
N GLU A 384 47.92 -37.56 43.38
CA GLU A 384 46.86 -37.21 44.33
C GLU A 384 47.32 -37.41 45.80
N ALA A 385 48.03 -38.51 46.08
CA ALA A 385 48.57 -38.80 47.41
C ALA A 385 49.63 -37.80 47.91
N ARG A 386 50.27 -37.03 47.01
CA ARG A 386 51.18 -35.91 47.36
C ARG A 386 50.47 -34.56 47.45
N GLY A 387 49.21 -34.46 47.04
CA GLY A 387 48.48 -33.20 46.87
C GLY A 387 48.71 -32.51 45.52
N ASP A 388 49.38 -33.16 44.56
CA ASP A 388 49.74 -32.64 43.24
C ASP A 388 48.53 -32.63 42.29
N LEU A 389 47.45 -31.95 42.66
CA LEU A 389 46.17 -31.98 41.93
C LEU A 389 46.29 -31.43 40.50
N LEU A 390 46.82 -30.21 40.34
CA LEU A 390 47.02 -29.51 39.06
C LEU A 390 48.49 -29.10 38.81
N THR A 391 49.36 -29.29 39.78
CA THR A 391 50.75 -28.80 39.79
C THR A 391 51.66 -29.91 40.32
N PRO A 392 52.83 -30.17 39.72
CA PRO A 392 53.36 -29.55 38.50
C PRO A 392 52.56 -29.94 37.23
N PRO A 393 52.50 -29.08 36.21
CA PRO A 393 51.76 -29.37 34.97
C PRO A 393 52.39 -30.57 34.22
N GLY A 394 51.54 -31.45 33.68
CA GLY A 394 51.95 -32.68 32.99
C GLY A 394 52.10 -33.88 33.92
N ASP A 395 52.60 -33.67 35.14
CA ASP A 395 52.75 -34.71 36.18
C ASP A 395 51.67 -34.68 37.28
N SER A 396 50.74 -33.72 37.20
CA SER A 396 49.60 -33.60 38.11
C SER A 396 48.59 -34.75 38.00
N ALA A 397 47.87 -35.03 39.10
CA ALA A 397 46.83 -36.06 39.14
C ALA A 397 45.76 -35.86 38.06
N TYR A 398 45.35 -34.60 37.85
CA TYR A 398 44.42 -34.23 36.79
C TYR A 398 44.99 -34.47 35.39
N ASP A 399 46.27 -34.14 35.13
CA ASP A 399 46.89 -34.36 33.83
C ASP A 399 46.98 -35.84 33.46
N LYS A 400 47.28 -36.71 34.43
CA LYS A 400 47.34 -38.16 34.24
C LYS A 400 45.96 -38.74 33.93
N ILE A 401 44.91 -38.32 34.64
CA ILE A 401 43.52 -38.72 34.32
C ILE A 401 43.08 -38.16 32.95
N ARG A 402 43.39 -36.89 32.65
CA ARG A 402 43.12 -36.25 31.36
C ARG A 402 43.85 -36.96 30.21
N ALA A 403 45.05 -37.49 30.46
CA ALA A 403 45.76 -38.35 29.51
C ALA A 403 45.08 -39.72 29.36
N ALA A 404 44.66 -40.36 30.44
CA ALA A 404 43.95 -41.65 30.39
C ALA A 404 42.61 -41.54 29.63
N ARG A 405 41.83 -40.48 29.85
CA ARG A 405 40.58 -40.19 29.10
C ARG A 405 40.80 -40.03 27.58
N ARG A 406 41.98 -39.58 27.14
CA ARG A 406 42.34 -39.54 25.71
C ARG A 406 42.76 -40.90 25.15
N VAL A 407 43.16 -41.86 26.01
CA VAL A 407 43.55 -43.22 25.62
C VAL A 407 42.35 -44.17 25.60
N ALA A 408 41.38 -43.97 26.50
CA ALA A 408 40.05 -44.58 26.41
C ALA A 408 39.02 -43.68 27.15
N PRO A 409 38.09 -43.01 26.44
CA PRO A 409 37.11 -42.14 27.10
C PRO A 409 36.04 -42.93 27.86
N ASP A 410 35.68 -44.12 27.37
CA ASP A 410 34.60 -44.97 27.88
C ASP A 410 35.08 -46.02 28.91
N ASP A 411 36.34 -45.94 29.36
CA ASP A 411 36.93 -46.93 30.26
C ASP A 411 36.43 -46.76 31.71
N ALA A 412 35.87 -47.83 32.27
CA ALA A 412 35.27 -47.83 33.60
C ALA A 412 36.28 -47.66 34.76
N ALA A 413 37.57 -47.91 34.58
CA ALA A 413 38.60 -47.54 35.57
C ALA A 413 38.93 -46.05 35.48
N VAL A 414 39.03 -45.49 34.28
CA VAL A 414 39.25 -44.04 34.05
C VAL A 414 38.06 -43.21 34.57
N ALA A 415 36.83 -43.66 34.34
CA ALA A 415 35.62 -43.02 34.89
C ALA A 415 35.63 -43.00 36.43
N ARG A 416 35.92 -44.15 37.08
CA ARG A 416 36.05 -44.24 38.55
C ARG A 416 37.16 -43.36 39.11
N ALA A 417 38.31 -43.28 38.43
CA ALA A 417 39.40 -42.39 38.84
C ALA A 417 39.00 -40.91 38.73
N SER A 418 38.30 -40.52 37.66
CA SER A 418 37.79 -39.16 37.47
C SER A 418 36.83 -38.75 38.60
N ALA A 419 35.90 -39.63 38.94
CA ALA A 419 34.97 -39.44 40.05
C ALA A 419 35.67 -39.34 41.42
N ARG A 420 36.79 -40.08 41.64
CA ARG A 420 37.56 -40.00 42.88
C ARG A 420 38.28 -38.66 43.07
N LEU A 421 38.81 -38.08 41.98
CA LEU A 421 39.56 -36.80 42.04
C LEU A 421 38.63 -35.57 42.11
N LEU A 422 37.34 -35.71 41.76
CA LEU A 422 36.40 -34.59 41.71
C LEU A 422 36.21 -33.85 43.05
N PRO A 423 36.06 -34.51 44.22
CA PRO A 423 36.04 -33.85 45.53
C PRO A 423 37.29 -32.98 45.78
N SER A 424 38.47 -33.48 45.42
CA SER A 424 39.76 -32.76 45.52
C SER A 424 39.75 -31.50 44.64
N ALA A 425 39.17 -31.57 43.44
CA ALA A 425 39.01 -30.43 42.54
C ALA A 425 37.97 -29.39 43.05
N ARG A 426 36.85 -29.85 43.63
CA ARG A 426 35.87 -29.01 44.35
C ARG A 426 36.54 -28.28 45.52
N GLN A 427 37.29 -28.98 46.38
CA GLN A 427 38.01 -28.39 47.50
C GLN A 427 39.07 -27.37 47.05
N CYS A 428 39.81 -27.64 45.96
CA CYS A 428 40.76 -26.69 45.39
C CYS A 428 40.08 -25.39 44.91
N PHE A 429 38.92 -25.50 44.26
CA PHE A 429 38.15 -24.33 43.82
C PHE A 429 37.78 -23.44 45.03
N ASP A 430 37.23 -24.03 46.09
CA ASP A 430 36.83 -23.30 47.30
C ASP A 430 38.02 -22.78 48.12
N ALA A 431 39.20 -23.43 48.03
CA ALA A 431 40.45 -22.89 48.57
C ALA A 431 40.96 -21.70 47.73
N GLY A 432 40.89 -21.79 46.40
CA GLY A 432 41.29 -20.72 45.48
C GLY A 432 40.46 -19.45 45.65
N LEU A 433 39.14 -19.58 45.82
CA LEU A 433 38.27 -18.44 46.14
C LEU A 433 38.61 -17.80 47.49
N ARG A 434 38.79 -18.61 48.56
CA ARG A 434 39.14 -18.11 49.90
C ARG A 434 40.51 -17.41 49.94
N ALA A 435 41.49 -17.92 49.21
CA ALA A 435 42.82 -17.33 49.08
C ALA A 435 42.89 -16.17 48.05
N ASN A 436 41.74 -15.71 47.52
CA ASN A 436 41.63 -14.72 46.45
C ASN A 436 42.41 -15.05 45.15
N SER A 437 42.86 -16.29 44.99
CA SER A 437 43.69 -16.77 43.89
C SER A 437 42.81 -17.18 42.72
N LEU A 438 42.19 -16.19 42.06
CA LEU A 438 41.12 -16.46 41.09
C LEU A 438 41.59 -17.19 39.82
N ALA A 439 42.88 -17.07 39.46
CA ALA A 439 43.49 -17.90 38.41
C ALA A 439 43.50 -19.39 38.80
N ARG A 440 43.96 -19.73 40.02
CA ARG A 440 43.92 -21.09 40.55
C ARG A 440 42.49 -21.60 40.69
N ALA A 441 41.57 -20.75 41.14
CA ALA A 441 40.15 -21.07 41.21
C ALA A 441 39.60 -21.39 39.81
N ARG A 442 39.96 -20.64 38.76
CA ARG A 442 39.56 -20.95 37.38
C ARG A 442 40.12 -22.30 36.93
N SER A 443 41.41 -22.56 37.10
CA SER A 443 42.01 -23.86 36.70
C SER A 443 41.36 -25.05 37.43
N CYS A 444 41.03 -24.91 38.72
CA CYS A 444 40.31 -25.95 39.46
C CYS A 444 38.81 -26.04 39.10
N LEU A 445 38.19 -24.99 38.54
CA LEU A 445 36.85 -25.07 37.94
C LEU A 445 36.87 -25.81 36.60
N ASP A 446 37.82 -25.49 35.73
CA ASP A 446 38.01 -26.18 34.45
C ASP A 446 38.31 -27.68 34.66
N ALA A 447 39.08 -28.01 35.70
CA ALA A 447 39.34 -29.39 36.10
C ALA A 447 38.08 -30.12 36.63
N ARG A 448 37.21 -29.46 37.39
CA ARG A 448 35.93 -30.05 37.85
C ARG A 448 35.04 -30.44 36.68
N GLU A 449 34.84 -29.52 35.73
CA GLU A 449 34.07 -29.77 34.52
C GLU A 449 34.66 -30.93 33.69
N ALA A 450 35.99 -30.96 33.51
CA ALA A 450 36.68 -32.03 32.82
C ALA A 450 36.77 -33.37 33.59
N LEU A 451 36.42 -33.40 34.88
CA LEU A 451 36.29 -34.61 35.70
C LEU A 451 34.84 -35.13 35.78
N GLY A 452 33.86 -34.41 35.19
CA GLY A 452 32.45 -34.80 35.19
C GLY A 452 31.64 -34.28 36.38
N ASP A 453 31.99 -33.11 36.92
CA ASP A 453 31.14 -32.39 37.88
C ASP A 453 29.76 -32.06 37.27
N ASP A 454 28.72 -32.04 38.09
CA ASP A 454 27.35 -31.89 37.59
C ASP A 454 27.08 -30.48 37.05
N ALA A 455 26.22 -30.38 36.03
CA ALA A 455 25.97 -29.13 35.34
C ALA A 455 25.30 -28.04 36.21
N GLY A 456 24.74 -28.37 37.37
CA GLY A 456 24.31 -27.39 38.37
C GLY A 456 25.51 -26.80 39.09
N SER A 457 26.23 -27.66 39.80
CA SER A 457 27.48 -27.41 40.53
C SER A 457 28.53 -26.62 39.71
N VAL A 458 28.70 -26.92 38.42
CA VAL A 458 29.60 -26.17 37.51
C VAL A 458 29.08 -24.76 37.25
N ARG A 459 27.78 -24.58 36.95
CA ARG A 459 27.19 -23.24 36.71
C ARG A 459 27.23 -22.38 37.97
N ASP A 460 26.93 -22.92 39.14
CA ASP A 460 26.99 -22.17 40.39
C ASP A 460 28.43 -21.87 40.82
N ALA A 461 29.40 -22.73 40.50
CA ALA A 461 30.82 -22.41 40.65
C ALA A 461 31.29 -21.31 39.67
N ARG A 462 30.86 -21.34 38.40
CA ARG A 462 31.10 -20.24 37.44
C ARG A 462 30.52 -18.91 37.97
N ARG A 463 29.26 -18.90 38.42
CA ARG A 463 28.62 -17.74 39.06
C ARG A 463 29.43 -17.21 40.24
N ARG A 464 29.81 -18.07 41.20
CA ARG A 464 30.62 -17.69 42.37
C ARG A 464 31.98 -17.09 41.99
N LEU A 465 32.65 -17.64 40.98
CA LEU A 465 33.93 -17.12 40.50
C LEU A 465 33.78 -15.78 39.78
N ALA A 466 32.78 -15.62 38.91
CA ALA A 466 32.48 -14.35 38.24
C ALA A 466 32.05 -13.26 39.24
N GLN A 467 31.21 -13.57 40.23
CA GLN A 467 30.87 -12.67 41.34
C GLN A 467 32.12 -12.21 42.09
N ARG A 468 33.08 -13.11 42.36
CA ARG A 468 34.33 -12.73 43.03
C ARG A 468 35.24 -11.88 42.14
N TRP A 469 35.25 -12.09 40.82
CA TRP A 469 35.92 -11.18 39.89
C TRP A 469 35.30 -9.77 39.92
N LEU A 470 33.98 -9.64 39.95
CA LEU A 470 33.31 -8.34 40.07
C LEU A 470 33.71 -7.62 41.36
N ALA A 471 33.71 -8.32 42.50
CA ALA A 471 34.10 -7.73 43.79
C ALA A 471 35.54 -7.18 43.79
N ILE A 472 36.51 -7.90 43.19
CA ILE A 472 37.88 -7.38 42.99
C ILE A 472 37.89 -6.20 42.00
N GLY A 473 37.04 -6.24 40.98
CA GLY A 473 36.86 -5.14 40.04
C GLY A 473 36.36 -3.87 40.72
N ASP A 474 35.39 -3.99 41.63
CA ASP A 474 34.86 -2.90 42.44
C ASP A 474 35.92 -2.30 43.39
N GLU A 475 36.68 -3.16 44.07
CA GLU A 475 37.81 -2.77 44.92
C GLU A 475 38.86 -1.97 44.12
N ARG A 476 39.25 -2.47 42.94
CA ARG A 476 40.21 -1.79 42.04
C ARG A 476 39.67 -0.49 41.48
N LEU A 477 38.38 -0.43 41.12
CA LEU A 477 37.73 0.78 40.62
C LEU A 477 37.66 1.86 41.71
N GLY A 478 37.38 1.48 42.96
CA GLY A 478 37.46 2.38 44.12
C GLY A 478 38.87 2.88 44.40
N ALA A 479 39.89 2.07 44.13
CA ALA A 479 41.30 2.44 44.19
C ALA A 479 41.83 3.17 42.93
N GLY A 480 40.95 3.61 42.02
CA GLY A 480 41.32 4.33 40.78
C GLY A 480 41.97 3.48 39.68
N ASN A 481 42.15 2.18 39.90
CA ASN A 481 42.77 1.26 38.93
C ASN A 481 41.73 0.78 37.89
N VAL A 482 41.36 1.67 36.97
CA VAL A 482 40.36 1.43 35.92
C VAL A 482 40.73 0.24 35.03
N ALA A 483 41.99 0.14 34.56
CA ALA A 483 42.44 -0.98 33.73
C ALA A 483 42.34 -2.34 34.49
N GLY A 484 42.66 -2.34 35.78
CA GLY A 484 42.51 -3.52 36.64
C GLY A 484 41.04 -3.90 36.90
N ALA A 485 40.12 -2.95 36.82
CA ALA A 485 38.67 -3.16 36.91
C ALA A 485 38.09 -3.66 35.56
N GLU A 486 38.56 -3.14 34.43
CA GLU A 486 38.23 -3.62 33.08
C GLU A 486 38.67 -5.08 32.88
N ALA A 487 39.89 -5.42 33.27
CA ALA A 487 40.40 -6.80 33.22
C ALA A 487 39.56 -7.76 34.08
N ALA A 488 39.09 -7.31 35.25
CA ALA A 488 38.22 -8.08 36.13
C ALA A 488 36.80 -8.26 35.52
N LEU A 489 36.22 -7.21 34.92
CA LEU A 489 34.95 -7.29 34.18
C LEU A 489 35.03 -8.25 32.98
N ALA A 490 36.15 -8.22 32.24
CA ALA A 490 36.39 -9.14 31.13
C ALA A 490 36.49 -10.59 31.61
N SER A 491 37.22 -10.84 32.71
CA SER A 491 37.32 -12.16 33.33
C SER A 491 35.98 -12.67 33.87
N ALA A 492 35.16 -11.82 34.51
CA ALA A 492 33.84 -12.20 34.97
C ALA A 492 32.92 -12.63 33.81
N ARG A 493 32.89 -11.85 32.72
CA ARG A 493 32.15 -12.17 31.48
C ARG A 493 32.60 -13.47 30.81
N ALA A 494 33.91 -13.76 30.80
CA ALA A 494 34.47 -14.99 30.24
C ALA A 494 34.22 -16.23 31.14
N VAL A 495 33.85 -16.03 32.40
CA VAL A 495 33.49 -17.11 33.33
C VAL A 495 32.00 -17.44 33.28
N GLU A 496 31.14 -16.43 33.33
CA GLU A 496 29.68 -16.58 33.24
C GLU A 496 29.06 -15.26 32.73
N PRO A 497 28.63 -15.16 31.46
CA PRO A 497 28.06 -13.94 30.92
C PRO A 497 26.86 -13.40 31.71
N GLY A 498 26.05 -14.28 32.30
CA GLY A 498 24.76 -13.97 32.92
C GLY A 498 24.76 -13.59 34.40
N VAL A 499 25.89 -13.25 35.02
CA VAL A 499 25.92 -12.90 36.46
C VAL A 499 25.23 -11.56 36.75
N PRO A 500 24.35 -11.48 37.76
CA PRO A 500 23.77 -10.22 38.25
C PRO A 500 24.84 -9.15 38.56
N GLY A 501 24.55 -7.89 38.23
CA GLY A 501 25.49 -6.78 38.40
C GLY A 501 26.42 -6.52 37.19
N HIS A 502 26.59 -7.48 36.26
CA HIS A 502 27.43 -7.30 35.06
C HIS A 502 27.15 -6.02 34.27
N ALA A 503 25.88 -5.70 34.04
CA ALA A 503 25.48 -4.50 33.29
C ALA A 503 25.75 -3.20 34.06
N GLU A 504 25.70 -3.23 35.39
CA GLU A 504 25.90 -2.05 36.24
C GLU A 504 27.37 -1.75 36.46
N PHE A 505 28.17 -2.75 36.84
CA PHE A 505 29.62 -2.60 36.95
C PHE A 505 30.22 -2.16 35.60
N ALA A 506 29.73 -2.70 34.48
CA ALA A 506 30.11 -2.23 33.15
C ALA A 506 29.68 -0.79 32.81
N ARG A 507 28.66 -0.21 33.45
CA ARG A 507 28.37 1.24 33.35
C ARG A 507 29.37 2.04 34.19
N ARG A 508 29.62 1.62 35.44
CA ARG A 508 30.52 2.30 36.39
C ARG A 508 31.97 2.34 35.90
N VAL A 509 32.49 1.24 35.35
CA VAL A 509 33.83 1.19 34.74
C VAL A 509 33.94 2.14 33.55
N ARG A 510 32.97 2.15 32.63
CA ARG A 510 32.94 3.08 31.48
C ARG A 510 32.77 4.55 31.88
N ALA A 511 32.11 4.83 33.00
CA ALA A 511 32.00 6.19 33.53
C ALA A 511 33.32 6.68 34.15
N ALA A 512 34.17 5.77 34.63
CA ALA A 512 35.51 6.09 35.12
C ALA A 512 36.52 6.24 33.97
N SER A 513 36.47 5.38 32.94
CA SER A 513 37.39 5.44 31.80
C SER A 513 37.18 6.63 30.84
N VAL A 514 36.14 7.44 31.08
CA VAL A 514 35.80 8.66 30.32
C VAL A 514 36.10 9.94 31.12
N ARG A 515 36.53 9.83 32.38
CA ARG A 515 37.04 10.97 33.16
C ARG A 515 38.55 11.13 32.89
N PRO A 516 39.01 12.31 32.44
CA PRO A 516 40.43 12.61 32.29
C PRO A 516 41.11 12.84 33.66
#